data_AF-A0A817CRZ4-F1
#
_entry.id   AF-A0A817CRZ4-F1
#
_cell.length_a   1.000
_cell.length_b   1.000
_cell.length_c   1.000
_cell.angle_alpha   90.00
_cell.angle_beta   90.00
_cell.angle_gamma   90.00
#
_symmetry.space_group_name_H-M   'P 1'
#
loop_
_entity.id
_entity.type
_entity.pdbx_description
1 polymer ?
#
loop_
_entity_poly.entity_id
_entity_poly.type
_entity_poly.pdbx_seq_one_letter_code
_entity_poly.pdbx_strand_id
1 'polypeptide(L)'
;MDFLSFINRYYLLLKIHYFLFYSAYGAIIPILNLTLRAHGLSNTEISYSNIILPFLIFLTSPLIGFIADHSRRFILTFNIILSLIILLFLIMFSLPSIKSHHIQANIYYDNQYGYVLNFCASQEVATKCATRSECGCSYQACCKNENLTFNSTFTMNSNAIEKHFKDHDNSICEIDYQVPIDEIFIKTLREDKLFQAKCEIICSIPYFCHGVRYQQQVIYVLLYSLIYIIGSTLLSNANAIGISIGFSVVIHSDLIGKQRVWGTIGFGTIAFFSSRLYSVFKSEYVYICMFIIIAILTIIVTSFISLKKNEDSMKRNKRTFNLLALISLLRDFDIFIFLSITLVWGMCYGCMYPFVYLYIDEIAPCQSRSIIGWMSLVAALSEVFALYIARRMLKFFGTNLSSIIIFLAFSIRFGGYYFIQQPYFFILMETMHFFNFGILYVLIAQKADSIAPSGLSGTLQGIAHGISHGLGTLDLFYLLLNIKENLKIQDVP
;
A
#
# COMPACT_ATOMS: atom_id res chain seq x y z
N MET A 1 -38.96 26.83 9.34
CA MET A 1 -37.81 27.09 10.24
C MET A 1 -37.96 26.08 11.36
N ASP A 2 -37.31 24.92 11.38
CA ASP A 2 -35.86 24.71 11.29
C ASP A 2 -35.51 23.34 10.69
N PHE A 3 -35.23 23.30 9.39
CA PHE A 3 -34.58 22.14 8.77
C PHE A 3 -33.09 22.03 9.18
N LEU A 4 -32.55 23.10 9.78
CA LEU A 4 -31.15 23.24 10.21
C LEU A 4 -30.91 22.93 11.70
N SER A 5 -31.92 22.91 12.57
CA SER A 5 -31.72 22.59 14.01
C SER A 5 -31.62 21.10 14.30
N PHE A 6 -31.92 20.25 13.30
CA PHE A 6 -31.99 18.79 13.42
C PHE A 6 -30.86 18.03 12.70
N ILE A 7 -29.78 18.71 12.30
CA ILE A 7 -28.51 18.01 12.10
C ILE A 7 -27.96 17.74 13.50
N ASN A 8 -28.37 16.62 14.09
CA ASN A 8 -27.86 16.16 15.37
C ASN A 8 -26.33 16.30 15.38
N ARG A 9 -25.80 17.20 16.21
CA ARG A 9 -24.37 17.57 16.27
C ARG A 9 -23.46 16.34 16.31
N TYR A 10 -23.91 15.26 16.93
CA TYR A 10 -23.20 13.97 16.97
C TYR A 10 -23.08 13.28 15.61
N TYR A 11 -24.12 13.32 14.78
CA TYR A 11 -24.06 12.77 13.42
C TYR A 11 -23.17 13.62 12.51
N LEU A 12 -23.12 14.94 12.70
CA LEU A 12 -22.18 15.78 11.96
C LEU A 12 -20.73 15.44 12.32
N LEU A 13 -20.41 15.35 13.61
CA LEU A 13 -19.07 14.99 14.08
C LEU A 13 -18.66 13.60 13.59
N LEU A 14 -19.58 12.64 13.54
CA LEU A 14 -19.31 11.30 13.01
C LEU A 14 -19.02 11.31 11.50
N LYS A 15 -19.72 12.12 10.70
CA LYS A 15 -19.41 12.30 9.27
C LYS A 15 -18.01 12.87 9.07
N ILE A 16 -17.68 13.90 9.84
CA ILE A 16 -16.36 14.54 9.78
C ILE A 16 -15.28 13.54 10.21
N HIS A 17 -15.52 12.76 11.26
CA HIS A 17 -14.61 11.68 11.67
C HIS A 17 -14.36 10.68 10.54
N TYR A 18 -15.41 10.13 9.92
CA TYR A 18 -15.24 9.21 8.80
C TYR A 18 -14.51 9.84 7.63
N PHE A 19 -14.88 11.07 7.26
CA PHE A 19 -14.21 11.81 6.20
C PHE A 19 -12.72 11.99 6.49
N LEU A 20 -12.35 12.49 7.67
CA LEU A 20 -10.95 12.76 8.03
C LEU A 20 -10.12 11.48 8.22
N PHE A 21 -10.65 10.47 8.91
CA PHE A 21 -9.92 9.22 9.11
C PHE A 21 -9.59 8.55 7.77
N TYR A 22 -10.57 8.45 6.87
CA TYR A 22 -10.34 7.86 5.55
C TYR A 22 -9.58 8.78 4.59
N SER A 23 -9.62 10.09 4.81
CA SER A 23 -8.73 11.05 4.15
C SER A 23 -7.27 10.78 4.50
N ALA A 24 -6.95 10.56 5.79
CA ALA A 24 -5.61 10.16 6.21
C ALA A 24 -5.25 8.78 5.60
N TYR A 25 -6.18 7.83 5.61
CA TYR A 25 -6.00 6.51 4.98
C TYR A 25 -5.67 6.62 3.48
N GLY A 26 -6.39 7.47 2.74
CA GLY A 26 -6.18 7.73 1.31
C GLY A 26 -4.90 8.50 0.99
N ALA A 27 -4.40 9.30 1.93
CA ALA A 27 -3.12 9.99 1.75
C ALA A 27 -1.93 9.02 1.73
N ILE A 28 -1.97 7.94 2.52
CA ILE A 28 -0.81 7.09 2.78
C ILE A 28 -0.88 5.70 2.14
N ILE A 29 -2.04 5.04 2.14
CA ILE A 29 -2.14 3.62 1.73
C ILE A 29 -1.74 3.37 0.27
N PRO A 30 -2.21 4.16 -0.72
CA PRO A 30 -1.87 3.90 -2.12
C PRO A 30 -0.37 4.00 -2.42
N ILE A 31 0.37 4.75 -1.62
CA ILE A 31 1.79 5.04 -1.83
C ILE A 31 2.71 4.29 -0.88
N LEU A 32 2.18 3.62 0.16
CA LEU A 32 3.01 3.05 1.24
C LEU A 32 4.03 2.02 0.72
N ASN A 33 3.62 1.10 -0.16
CA ASN A 33 4.53 0.15 -0.80
C ASN A 33 5.54 0.85 -1.74
N LEU A 34 5.11 1.91 -2.44
CA LEU A 34 6.00 2.72 -3.29
C LEU A 34 7.05 3.47 -2.46
N THR A 35 6.68 3.95 -1.27
CA THR A 35 7.58 4.58 -0.33
C THR A 35 8.63 3.58 0.16
N LEU A 36 8.25 2.35 0.51
CA LEU A 36 9.22 1.31 0.88
C LEU A 36 10.22 1.05 -0.25
N ARG A 37 9.75 0.94 -1.49
CA ARG A 37 10.60 0.79 -2.68
C ARG A 37 11.52 2.01 -2.87
N ALA A 38 10.99 3.23 -2.71
CA ALA A 38 11.76 4.47 -2.81
C ALA A 38 12.85 4.58 -1.72
N HIS A 39 12.64 3.97 -0.55
CA HIS A 39 13.66 3.89 0.51
C HIS A 39 14.62 2.70 0.33
N GLY A 40 14.49 1.91 -0.74
CA GLY A 40 15.45 0.87 -1.10
C GLY A 40 15.10 -0.54 -0.62
N LEU A 41 13.84 -0.85 -0.32
CA LEU A 41 13.39 -2.23 -0.16
C LEU A 41 13.10 -2.84 -1.53
N SER A 42 13.43 -4.13 -1.68
CA SER A 42 13.14 -4.87 -2.90
C SER A 42 11.66 -5.28 -2.98
N ASN A 43 11.18 -5.58 -4.19
CA ASN A 43 9.83 -6.12 -4.37
C ASN A 43 9.61 -7.41 -3.56
N THR A 44 10.65 -8.24 -3.44
CA THR A 44 10.59 -9.49 -2.67
C THR A 44 10.49 -9.22 -1.16
N GLU A 45 11.27 -8.28 -0.63
CA GLU A 45 11.22 -7.85 0.78
C GLU A 45 9.86 -7.21 1.13
N ILE A 46 9.32 -6.36 0.25
CA ILE A 46 7.99 -5.78 0.40
C ILE A 46 6.92 -6.89 0.39
N SER A 47 7.07 -7.89 -0.49
CA SER A 47 6.14 -9.02 -0.57
C SER A 47 6.13 -9.86 0.70
N TYR A 48 7.29 -10.17 1.27
CA TYR A 48 7.36 -10.87 2.57
C TYR A 48 6.64 -10.10 3.68
N SER A 49 6.79 -8.78 3.72
CA SER A 49 6.06 -7.94 4.68
C SER A 49 4.55 -7.99 4.48
N ASN A 50 4.09 -7.95 3.23
CA ASN A 50 2.68 -8.05 2.87
C ASN A 50 2.07 -9.44 3.16
N ILE A 51 2.86 -10.51 3.21
CA ILE A 51 2.39 -11.86 3.60
C ILE A 51 2.19 -11.99 5.11
N ILE A 52 3.03 -11.34 5.91
CA ILE A 52 2.93 -11.39 7.39
C ILE A 52 1.74 -10.55 7.88
N LEU A 53 1.47 -9.43 7.20
CA LEU A 53 0.49 -8.43 7.61
C LEU A 53 -0.93 -9.02 7.85
N PRO A 54 -1.52 -9.84 6.95
CA PRO A 54 -2.87 -10.36 7.15
C PRO A 54 -2.99 -11.32 8.34
N PHE A 55 -1.94 -12.09 8.66
CA PHE A 55 -1.92 -12.96 9.83
C PHE A 55 -2.00 -12.14 11.13
N LEU A 56 -1.23 -11.05 11.20
CA LEU A 56 -1.26 -10.15 12.36
C LEU A 56 -2.58 -9.39 12.45
N ILE A 57 -3.16 -8.93 11.34
CA ILE A 57 -4.49 -8.31 11.34
C ILE A 57 -5.53 -9.30 11.87
N PHE A 58 -5.54 -10.54 11.38
CA PHE A 58 -6.45 -11.58 11.82
C PHE A 58 -6.38 -11.84 13.34
N LEU A 59 -5.18 -11.83 13.93
CA LEU A 59 -4.98 -12.02 15.37
C LEU A 59 -5.30 -10.77 16.19
N THR A 60 -4.88 -9.59 15.73
CA THR A 60 -4.94 -8.35 16.53
C THR A 60 -6.31 -7.68 16.51
N SER A 61 -7.07 -7.80 15.42
CA SER A 61 -8.40 -7.16 15.31
C SER A 61 -9.39 -7.67 16.37
N PRO A 62 -9.53 -8.98 16.64
CA PRO A 62 -10.38 -9.46 17.74
C PRO A 62 -9.90 -8.99 19.12
N LEU A 63 -8.58 -8.97 19.36
CA LEU A 63 -7.99 -8.57 20.63
C LEU A 63 -8.26 -7.10 20.94
N ILE A 64 -8.04 -6.20 19.98
CA ILE A 64 -8.27 -4.77 20.15
C ILE A 64 -9.78 -4.48 20.26
N GLY A 65 -10.61 -5.21 19.51
CA GLY A 65 -12.07 -5.16 19.67
C GLY A 65 -12.50 -5.51 21.09
N PHE A 66 -12.00 -6.63 21.63
CA PHE A 66 -12.28 -7.05 23.01
C PHE A 66 -11.82 -6.01 24.04
N ILE A 67 -10.63 -5.44 23.89
CA ILE A 67 -10.12 -4.38 24.78
C ILE A 67 -11.01 -3.13 24.71
N ALA A 68 -11.42 -2.71 23.52
CA ALA A 68 -12.28 -1.55 23.33
C ALA A 68 -13.67 -1.76 23.94
N ASP A 69 -14.24 -2.96 23.78
CA ASP A 69 -15.52 -3.35 24.36
C ASP A 69 -15.47 -3.44 25.90
N HIS A 70 -14.41 -4.03 26.46
CA HIS A 70 -14.25 -4.18 27.90
C HIS A 70 -13.97 -2.84 28.57
N SER A 71 -13.08 -2.03 28.00
CA SER A 71 -12.76 -0.69 28.52
C SER A 71 -13.90 0.30 28.34
N ARG A 72 -14.82 0.06 27.40
CA ARG A 72 -15.91 0.98 26.97
C ARG A 72 -15.41 2.38 26.60
N ARG A 73 -14.13 2.50 26.24
CA ARG A 73 -13.44 3.76 25.94
C ARG A 73 -12.99 3.78 24.48
N PHE A 74 -13.90 3.47 23.56
CA PHE A 74 -13.63 3.37 22.12
C PHE A 74 -12.87 4.58 21.55
N ILE A 75 -13.27 5.80 21.93
CA ILE A 75 -12.63 7.05 21.48
C ILE A 75 -11.18 7.15 21.97
N LEU A 76 -10.94 6.83 23.26
CA LEU A 76 -9.59 6.87 23.82
C LEU A 76 -8.69 5.83 23.14
N THR A 77 -9.18 4.61 22.99
CA THR A 77 -8.45 3.53 22.31
C THR A 77 -8.13 3.91 20.86
N PHE A 78 -9.10 4.45 20.12
CA PHE A 78 -8.90 4.94 18.75
C PHE A 78 -7.83 6.02 18.69
N ASN A 79 -7.90 7.04 19.56
CA ASN A 79 -6.95 8.15 19.57
C ASN A 79 -5.53 7.70 19.95
N ILE A 80 -5.38 6.75 20.89
CA ILE A 80 -4.08 6.17 21.24
C ILE A 80 -3.49 5.43 20.05
N ILE A 81 -4.28 4.58 19.39
CA ILE A 81 -3.84 3.83 18.21
C ILE A 81 -3.44 4.79 17.09
N LEU A 82 -4.25 5.80 16.79
CA LEU A 82 -3.95 6.78 15.75
C LEU A 82 -2.69 7.61 16.07
N SER A 83 -2.47 7.96 17.34
CA SER A 83 -1.23 8.63 17.78
C SER A 83 0.00 7.74 17.61
N LEU A 84 -0.12 6.43 17.90
CA LEU A 84 0.96 5.47 17.70
C LEU A 84 1.28 5.28 16.21
N ILE A 85 0.26 5.27 15.33
CA ILE A 85 0.47 5.22 13.87
C ILE A 85 1.23 6.44 13.38
N ILE A 86 0.86 7.64 13.83
CA ILE A 86 1.58 8.89 13.51
C ILE A 86 3.06 8.76 13.89
N LEU A 87 3.35 8.29 15.11
CA LEU A 87 4.72 8.11 15.58
C LEU A 87 5.48 7.10 14.71
N LEU A 88 4.89 5.93 14.43
CA LEU A 88 5.52 4.88 13.64
C LEU A 88 5.84 5.33 12.21
N PHE A 89 4.89 5.98 11.52
CA PHE A 89 5.13 6.47 10.16
C PHE A 89 6.08 7.66 10.14
N LEU A 90 6.08 8.53 11.16
CA LEU A 90 7.10 9.57 11.29
C LEU A 90 8.51 8.96 11.43
N ILE A 91 8.67 7.93 12.26
CA ILE A 91 9.93 7.20 12.41
C ILE A 91 10.31 6.58 11.05
N MET A 92 9.39 5.92 10.36
CA MET A 92 9.65 5.30 9.06
C MET A 92 10.20 6.29 8.03
N PHE A 93 9.62 7.48 7.90
CA PHE A 93 10.07 8.52 6.96
C PHE A 93 11.33 9.27 7.42
N SER A 94 11.71 9.12 8.70
CA SER A 94 12.94 9.71 9.26
C SER A 94 14.14 8.78 9.16
N LEU A 95 13.91 7.48 8.89
CA LEU A 95 14.99 6.52 8.69
C LEU A 95 15.76 6.86 7.41
N PRO A 96 17.08 6.67 7.40
CA PRO A 96 17.86 6.86 6.19
C PRO A 96 17.44 5.85 5.12
N SER A 97 17.52 6.25 3.85
CA SER A 97 17.29 5.33 2.75
C SER A 97 18.37 4.24 2.73
N ILE A 98 17.96 3.02 2.42
CA ILE A 98 18.84 1.88 2.30
C ILE A 98 19.57 1.99 0.97
N LYS A 99 20.72 2.65 0.99
CA LYS A 99 21.64 2.66 -0.14
C LYS A 99 22.17 1.24 -0.34
N SER A 100 21.64 0.49 -1.31
CA SER A 100 22.29 -0.73 -1.76
C SER A 100 23.54 -0.37 -2.55
N HIS A 101 24.53 -1.27 -2.51
CA HIS A 101 25.90 -1.08 -2.96
C HIS A 101 26.16 0.11 -3.91
N HIS A 102 27.06 0.96 -3.44
CA HIS A 102 28.04 1.66 -4.26
C HIS A 102 28.58 0.72 -5.34
N ILE A 103 28.06 0.79 -6.57
CA ILE A 103 28.67 0.05 -7.67
C ILE A 103 30.07 0.63 -7.78
N GLN A 104 31.07 -0.20 -7.47
CA GLN A 104 32.45 0.25 -7.52
C GLN A 104 32.78 0.52 -8.97
N ALA A 105 33.21 1.75 -9.19
CA ALA A 105 33.58 2.23 -10.49
C ALA A 105 35.04 2.67 -10.45
N ASN A 106 35.75 2.38 -11.54
CA ASN A 106 37.12 2.81 -11.72
C ASN A 106 37.14 3.82 -12.87
N ILE A 107 37.98 4.84 -12.74
CA ILE A 107 38.22 5.77 -13.84
C ILE A 107 39.46 5.30 -14.59
N TYR A 108 39.34 5.25 -15.91
CA TYR A 108 40.46 5.01 -16.81
C TYR A 108 40.40 6.01 -17.95
N TYR A 109 41.53 6.20 -18.62
CA TYR A 109 41.64 7.09 -19.76
C TYR A 109 41.49 6.28 -21.05
N ASP A 110 40.54 6.68 -21.88
CA ASP A 110 40.35 6.20 -23.25
C ASP A 110 40.82 7.28 -24.24
N ASN A 111 41.55 6.85 -25.27
CA ASN A 111 42.06 7.73 -26.31
C ASN A 111 40.96 8.35 -27.19
N GLN A 112 39.77 7.74 -27.27
CA GLN A 112 38.64 8.25 -28.07
C GLN A 112 37.69 9.16 -27.28
N TYR A 113 37.46 8.87 -26.00
CA TYR A 113 36.41 9.51 -25.19
C TYR A 113 36.95 10.29 -23.97
N GLY A 114 38.27 10.31 -23.75
CA GLY A 114 38.88 10.95 -22.59
C GLY A 114 38.74 10.10 -21.33
N TYR A 115 38.48 10.72 -20.17
CA TYR A 115 38.28 9.96 -18.94
C TYR A 115 36.90 9.30 -18.90
N VAL A 116 36.89 7.98 -18.69
CA VAL A 116 35.69 7.16 -18.70
C VAL A 116 35.53 6.46 -17.36
N LEU A 117 34.29 6.44 -16.86
CA LEU A 117 33.89 5.69 -15.68
C LEU A 117 33.53 4.25 -16.10
N ASN A 118 34.33 3.26 -15.68
CA ASN A 118 34.03 1.84 -15.86
C ASN A 118 33.32 1.29 -14.63
N PHE A 119 32.22 0.59 -14.81
CA PHE A 119 31.63 -0.21 -13.76
C PHE A 119 30.83 -1.39 -14.31
N CYS A 120 30.77 -2.45 -13.51
CA CYS A 120 29.98 -3.62 -13.87
C CYS A 120 28.64 -3.64 -13.13
N ALA A 121 27.57 -3.91 -13.87
CA ALA A 121 26.23 -4.07 -13.30
C ALA A 121 25.37 -5.01 -14.15
N SER A 122 24.25 -5.49 -13.59
CA SER A 122 23.28 -6.27 -14.35
C SER A 122 22.57 -5.40 -15.39
N GLN A 123 21.96 -6.05 -16.39
CA GLN A 123 21.18 -5.35 -17.41
C GLN A 123 19.99 -4.57 -16.83
N GLU A 124 19.44 -5.04 -15.70
CA GLU A 124 18.34 -4.36 -15.00
C GLU A 124 18.75 -3.00 -14.43
N VAL A 125 19.98 -2.88 -13.92
CA VAL A 125 20.48 -1.63 -13.32
C VAL A 125 20.45 -0.52 -14.35
N ALA A 126 20.94 -0.76 -15.57
CA ALA A 126 20.97 0.26 -16.62
C ALA A 126 19.58 0.56 -17.18
N THR A 127 18.74 -0.45 -17.40
CA THR A 127 17.43 -0.25 -18.07
C THR A 127 16.38 0.39 -17.17
N LYS A 128 16.32 0.04 -15.87
CA LYS A 128 15.22 0.48 -14.98
C LYS A 128 15.32 1.94 -14.55
N CYS A 129 16.51 2.51 -14.38
CA CYS A 129 16.65 3.95 -14.11
C CYS A 129 16.80 4.78 -15.40
N ALA A 130 17.34 4.22 -16.50
CA ALA A 130 17.35 4.88 -17.81
C ALA A 130 15.94 5.24 -18.30
N THR A 131 14.99 4.31 -18.19
CA THR A 131 13.56 4.54 -18.51
C THR A 131 12.90 5.61 -17.64
N ARG A 132 13.56 6.01 -16.54
CA ARG A 132 13.11 7.05 -15.60
C ARG A 132 13.94 8.33 -15.66
N SER A 133 14.88 8.44 -16.60
CA SER A 133 15.80 9.59 -16.71
C SER A 133 15.06 10.90 -16.95
N GLU A 134 14.03 10.90 -17.81
CA GLU A 134 13.13 12.05 -18.04
C GLU A 134 12.40 12.52 -16.77
N CYS A 135 12.37 11.68 -15.74
CA CYS A 135 11.59 11.86 -14.53
C CYS A 135 12.46 12.03 -13.29
N GLY A 136 13.75 12.29 -13.50
CA GLY A 136 14.72 12.61 -12.45
C GLY A 136 15.45 11.39 -11.87
N CYS A 137 15.38 10.22 -12.54
CA CYS A 137 16.27 9.12 -12.18
C CYS A 137 17.66 9.38 -12.74
N SER A 138 18.61 9.63 -11.84
CA SER A 138 20.01 9.90 -12.18
C SER A 138 20.90 9.02 -11.35
N TYR A 139 22.05 8.68 -11.92
CA TYR A 139 23.14 8.06 -11.21
C TYR A 139 24.10 9.14 -10.77
N GLN A 140 24.67 8.98 -9.59
CA GLN A 140 25.69 9.86 -9.05
C GLN A 140 26.93 9.04 -8.75
N ALA A 141 28.02 9.29 -9.46
CA ALA A 141 29.34 8.77 -9.13
C ALA A 141 29.99 9.68 -8.08
N CYS A 142 30.18 9.15 -6.87
CA CYS A 142 30.95 9.78 -5.81
C CYS A 142 32.34 9.16 -5.79
N CYS A 143 33.35 9.92 -6.17
CA CYS A 143 34.74 9.48 -6.23
C CYS A 143 35.55 10.09 -5.10
N LYS A 144 36.38 9.28 -4.45
CA LYS A 144 37.27 9.71 -3.37
C LYS A 144 38.72 9.37 -3.69
N ASN A 145 39.59 10.35 -3.51
CA ASN A 145 41.04 10.19 -3.40
C ASN A 145 41.51 10.83 -2.07
N GLU A 146 42.72 10.53 -1.60
CA GLU A 146 43.25 10.83 -0.25
C GLU A 146 43.01 12.28 0.25
N ASN A 147 42.82 13.26 -0.64
CA ASN A 147 42.55 14.66 -0.29
C ASN A 147 41.38 15.30 -1.06
N LEU A 148 40.59 14.54 -1.82
CA LEU A 148 39.56 15.09 -2.71
C LEU A 148 38.37 14.15 -2.86
N THR A 149 37.17 14.67 -2.62
CA THR A 149 35.91 14.02 -2.92
C THR A 149 35.19 14.79 -4.02
N PHE A 150 34.81 14.13 -5.09
CA PHE A 150 34.04 14.75 -6.18
C PHE A 150 32.85 13.89 -6.57
N ASN A 151 31.78 14.57 -7.01
CA ASN A 151 30.52 13.93 -7.35
C ASN A 151 30.12 14.34 -8.77
N SER A 152 29.89 13.36 -9.65
CA SER A 152 29.36 13.59 -11.00
C SER A 152 28.02 12.89 -11.14
N THR A 153 27.04 13.55 -11.75
CA THR A 153 25.73 12.97 -12.03
C THR A 153 25.60 12.65 -13.51
N PHE A 154 25.17 11.44 -13.83
CA PHE A 154 24.97 10.99 -15.21
C PHE A 154 23.65 10.23 -15.35
N THR A 155 23.20 10.09 -16.59
CA THR A 155 22.00 9.31 -16.94
C THR A 155 22.38 8.18 -17.88
N MET A 156 21.79 7.00 -17.67
CA MET A 156 22.07 5.85 -18.52
C MET A 156 21.28 5.90 -19.84
N ASN A 157 21.43 6.96 -20.64
CA ASN A 157 20.72 7.02 -21.92
C ASN A 157 21.35 6.03 -22.92
N SER A 158 20.53 5.18 -23.54
CA SER A 158 20.97 4.00 -24.31
C SER A 158 21.88 4.29 -25.50
N ASN A 159 21.97 5.55 -25.93
CA ASN A 159 22.72 5.93 -27.12
C ASN A 159 24.11 6.52 -26.81
N ALA A 160 24.42 6.80 -25.54
CA ALA A 160 25.65 7.49 -25.14
C ALA A 160 26.64 6.61 -24.35
N ILE A 161 26.31 5.32 -24.14
CA ILE A 161 27.06 4.43 -23.25
C ILE A 161 27.48 3.18 -24.00
N GLU A 162 28.78 2.94 -24.09
CA GLU A 162 29.32 1.69 -24.61
C GLU A 162 29.11 0.57 -23.60
N LYS A 163 28.69 -0.59 -24.12
CA LYS A 163 28.38 -1.80 -23.34
C LYS A 163 29.26 -2.93 -23.83
N HIS A 164 30.03 -3.51 -22.92
CA HIS A 164 30.79 -4.73 -23.20
C HIS A 164 30.18 -5.90 -22.42
N PHE A 165 29.69 -6.90 -23.15
CA PHE A 165 29.19 -8.14 -22.57
C PHE A 165 30.37 -9.04 -22.20
N LYS A 166 30.39 -9.54 -20.96
CA LYS A 166 31.37 -10.55 -20.52
C LYS A 166 30.77 -11.94 -20.68
N ASP A 167 31.49 -12.84 -21.35
CA ASP A 167 31.07 -14.23 -21.49
C ASP A 167 31.17 -15.00 -20.18
N HIS A 168 30.20 -15.91 -20.01
CA HIS A 168 29.91 -16.75 -18.84
C HIS A 168 31.13 -17.29 -18.10
N ASP A 169 31.39 -16.76 -16.90
CA ASP A 169 32.02 -17.50 -15.81
C ASP A 169 31.60 -16.87 -14.47
N ASN A 170 30.65 -17.53 -13.78
CA ASN A 170 30.31 -17.49 -12.34
C ASN A 170 30.54 -16.20 -11.53
N SER A 171 30.45 -15.03 -12.15
CA SER A 171 30.64 -13.74 -11.52
C SER A 171 29.36 -12.92 -11.58
N ILE A 172 29.12 -12.13 -10.53
CA ILE A 172 27.93 -11.27 -10.30
C ILE A 172 27.85 -10.12 -11.35
N CYS A 173 28.67 -10.17 -12.39
CA CYS A 173 28.99 -9.09 -13.32
C CYS A 173 28.63 -9.52 -14.75
N GLU A 174 27.48 -9.04 -15.27
CA GLU A 174 26.98 -9.40 -16.61
C GLU A 174 27.45 -8.43 -17.70
N ILE A 175 27.48 -7.12 -17.41
CA ILE A 175 27.76 -6.05 -18.39
C ILE A 175 28.69 -5.00 -17.78
N ASP A 176 29.79 -4.70 -18.47
CA ASP A 176 30.63 -3.54 -18.18
C ASP A 176 30.07 -2.32 -18.92
N TYR A 177 29.79 -1.26 -18.16
CA TYR A 177 29.32 0.03 -18.66
C TYR A 177 30.45 1.05 -18.66
N GLN A 178 30.56 1.76 -19.77
CA GLN A 178 31.55 2.81 -19.96
C GLN A 178 30.84 4.16 -20.16
N VAL A 179 30.97 5.04 -19.17
CA VAL A 179 30.31 6.36 -19.17
C VAL A 179 31.37 7.46 -19.29
N PRO A 180 31.37 8.26 -20.38
CA PRO A 180 32.30 9.37 -20.52
C PRO A 180 32.03 10.47 -19.47
N ILE A 181 33.09 11.08 -18.95
CA ILE A 181 33.02 12.15 -17.94
C ILE A 181 33.25 13.51 -18.63
N ASP A 182 32.40 14.50 -18.38
CA ASP A 182 32.48 15.83 -19.00
C ASP A 182 33.83 16.53 -18.79
N GLU A 183 34.43 17.07 -19.87
CA GLU A 183 35.73 17.76 -19.89
C GLU A 183 35.83 18.97 -18.95
N ILE A 184 34.71 19.67 -18.68
CA ILE A 184 34.66 20.81 -17.77
C ILE A 184 34.96 20.36 -16.33
N PHE A 185 34.53 19.15 -15.97
CA PHE A 185 34.70 18.58 -14.64
C PHE A 185 36.16 18.15 -14.40
N ILE A 186 36.81 17.65 -15.45
CA ILE A 186 38.22 17.24 -15.47
C ILE A 186 39.16 18.45 -15.30
N LYS A 187 38.88 19.61 -15.93
CA LYS A 187 39.72 20.83 -15.78
C LYS A 187 39.81 21.36 -14.34
N THR A 188 38.83 21.05 -13.50
CA THR A 188 38.81 21.40 -12.07
C THR A 188 39.71 20.51 -11.19
N LEU A 189 40.12 19.34 -11.70
CA LEU A 189 40.86 18.30 -10.97
C LEU A 189 42.21 18.05 -11.66
N ARG A 190 43.34 18.18 -10.95
CA ARG A 190 44.67 17.86 -11.53
C ARG A 190 44.71 16.42 -12.07
N GLU A 191 45.13 16.27 -13.33
CA GLU A 191 45.17 15.01 -14.11
C GLU A 191 45.85 13.84 -13.37
N ASP A 192 46.93 14.09 -12.62
CA ASP A 192 47.69 13.05 -11.90
C ASP A 192 46.94 12.37 -10.73
N LYS A 193 45.88 12.99 -10.21
CA LYS A 193 45.12 12.47 -9.05
C LYS A 193 43.85 11.72 -9.42
N LEU A 194 43.48 11.66 -10.71
CA LEU A 194 42.25 11.00 -11.15
C LEU A 194 42.38 9.47 -11.25
N PHE A 195 43.58 8.96 -11.59
CA PHE A 195 43.84 7.54 -11.82
C PHE A 195 43.76 6.64 -10.57
N GLN A 196 43.85 7.21 -9.37
CA GLN A 196 43.75 6.46 -8.11
C GLN A 196 42.41 6.65 -7.39
N ALA A 197 41.48 7.42 -7.99
CA ALA A 197 40.19 7.69 -7.37
C ALA A 197 39.30 6.43 -7.46
N LYS A 198 38.87 5.93 -6.29
CA LYS A 198 37.82 4.91 -6.22
C LYS A 198 36.47 5.61 -6.26
N CYS A 199 35.64 5.21 -7.22
CA CYS A 199 34.33 5.77 -7.42
C CYS A 199 33.23 4.81 -6.96
N GLU A 200 32.16 5.42 -6.47
CA GLU A 200 31.00 4.72 -5.95
C GLU A 200 29.75 5.28 -6.63
N ILE A 201 29.02 4.45 -7.37
CA ILE A 201 27.79 4.88 -8.03
C ILE A 201 26.60 4.71 -7.11
N ILE A 202 25.82 5.78 -7.00
CA ILE A 202 24.62 5.89 -6.18
C ILE A 202 23.44 6.19 -7.12
N CYS A 203 22.40 5.36 -7.08
CA CYS A 203 21.14 5.66 -7.75
C CYS A 203 20.33 6.69 -6.96
N SER A 204 19.64 7.62 -7.63
CA SER A 204 18.67 8.50 -6.98
C SER A 204 17.49 7.73 -6.37
N ILE A 205 17.16 6.56 -6.93
CA ILE A 205 16.23 5.58 -6.35
C ILE A 205 17.04 4.32 -5.97
N PRO A 206 17.27 4.06 -4.67
CA PRO A 206 18.16 3.00 -4.21
C PRO A 206 17.80 1.60 -4.70
N TYR A 207 16.51 1.31 -4.90
CA TYR A 207 16.02 0.03 -5.39
C TYR A 207 16.66 -0.43 -6.71
N PHE A 208 17.05 0.50 -7.59
CA PHE A 208 17.63 0.13 -8.90
C PHE A 208 19.12 -0.22 -8.87
N CYS A 209 19.79 0.04 -7.75
CA CYS A 209 21.20 -0.28 -7.54
C CYS A 209 21.33 -1.48 -6.57
N HIS A 210 20.54 -2.55 -6.74
CA HIS A 210 20.54 -3.68 -5.81
C HIS A 210 21.69 -4.67 -6.06
N GLY A 211 22.44 -4.96 -4.98
CA GLY A 211 23.45 -6.02 -4.88
C GLY A 211 23.28 -6.77 -3.55
N VAL A 212 24.29 -7.57 -3.15
CA VAL A 212 24.25 -8.33 -1.88
C VAL A 212 24.07 -7.39 -0.68
N ARG A 213 23.20 -7.73 0.28
CA ARG A 213 22.95 -6.86 1.45
C ARG A 213 24.05 -7.02 2.50
N TYR A 214 24.64 -5.91 2.95
CA TYR A 214 25.49 -5.89 4.14
C TYR A 214 24.67 -5.95 5.43
N GLN A 215 25.28 -6.39 6.53
CA GLN A 215 24.62 -6.57 7.82
C GLN A 215 23.85 -5.32 8.31
N GLN A 216 24.41 -4.11 8.15
CA GLN A 216 23.72 -2.87 8.52
C GLN A 216 22.48 -2.60 7.66
N GLN A 217 22.54 -2.88 6.36
CA GLN A 217 21.40 -2.71 5.45
C GLN A 217 20.28 -3.70 5.78
N VAL A 218 20.63 -4.94 6.15
CA VAL A 218 19.65 -5.95 6.59
C VAL A 218 18.90 -5.45 7.84
N ILE A 219 19.59 -4.84 8.80
CA ILE A 219 18.94 -4.25 9.98
C ILE A 219 17.94 -3.17 9.58
N TYR A 220 18.29 -2.29 8.64
CA TYR A 220 17.34 -1.29 8.15
C TYR A 220 16.16 -1.93 7.42
N VAL A 221 16.36 -2.93 6.56
CA VAL A 221 15.27 -3.67 5.90
C VAL A 221 14.32 -4.25 6.93
N LEU A 222 14.84 -4.91 7.97
CA LEU A 222 14.05 -5.48 9.05
C LEU A 222 13.30 -4.40 9.84
N LEU A 223 13.93 -3.27 10.10
CA LEU A 223 13.31 -2.14 10.81
C LEU A 223 12.17 -1.50 10.00
N TYR A 224 12.39 -1.22 8.71
CA TYR A 224 11.34 -0.73 7.81
C TYR A 224 10.19 -1.73 7.72
N SER A 225 10.48 -3.02 7.56
CA SER A 225 9.48 -4.08 7.50
C SER A 225 8.68 -4.17 8.79
N LEU A 226 9.34 -4.13 9.95
CA LEU A 226 8.68 -4.18 11.26
C LEU A 226 7.76 -2.98 11.48
N ILE A 227 8.24 -1.76 11.21
CA ILE A 227 7.45 -0.53 11.35
C ILE A 227 6.27 -0.54 10.38
N TYR A 228 6.48 -0.94 9.14
CA TYR A 228 5.42 -1.07 8.13
C TYR A 228 4.34 -2.06 8.57
N ILE A 229 4.75 -3.25 9.03
CA ILE A 229 3.84 -4.31 9.48
C ILE A 229 3.02 -3.84 10.69
N ILE A 230 3.67 -3.30 11.72
CA ILE A 230 2.99 -2.82 12.94
C ILE A 230 2.09 -1.63 12.59
N GLY A 231 2.60 -0.64 11.85
CA GLY A 231 1.85 0.55 11.46
C GLY A 231 0.61 0.22 10.63
N SER A 232 0.74 -0.65 9.62
CA SER A 232 -0.38 -1.09 8.78
C SER A 232 -1.39 -1.94 9.56
N THR A 233 -0.92 -2.78 10.49
CA THR A 233 -1.79 -3.57 11.38
C THR A 233 -2.60 -2.64 12.29
N LEU A 234 -1.96 -1.66 12.93
CA LEU A 234 -2.63 -0.68 13.76
C LEU A 234 -3.62 0.17 12.96
N LEU A 235 -3.28 0.54 11.73
CA LEU A 235 -4.16 1.29 10.84
C LEU A 235 -5.41 0.49 10.46
N SER A 236 -5.28 -0.82 10.25
CA SER A 236 -6.42 -1.73 10.09
C SER A 236 -7.28 -1.82 11.36
N ASN A 237 -6.64 -1.92 12.53
CA ASN A 237 -7.36 -1.96 13.81
C ASN A 237 -8.07 -0.63 14.15
N ALA A 238 -7.47 0.51 13.77
CA ALA A 238 -8.11 1.82 13.87
C ALA A 238 -9.38 1.88 13.02
N ASN A 239 -9.35 1.30 11.82
CA ASN A 239 -10.53 1.18 10.98
C ASN A 239 -11.65 0.39 11.68
N ALA A 240 -11.34 -0.79 12.22
CA ALA A 240 -12.31 -1.60 12.96
C ALA A 240 -12.94 -0.84 14.14
N ILE A 241 -12.13 -0.12 14.94
CA ILE A 241 -12.66 0.69 16.04
C ILE A 241 -13.49 1.88 15.54
N GLY A 242 -13.09 2.52 14.45
CA GLY A 242 -13.86 3.62 13.83
C GLY A 242 -15.27 3.18 13.42
N ILE A 243 -15.43 1.93 12.97
CA ILE A 243 -16.74 1.33 12.72
C ILE A 243 -17.52 1.17 14.04
N SER A 244 -16.90 0.66 15.10
CA SER A 244 -17.51 0.54 16.43
C SER A 244 -17.92 1.89 17.04
N ILE A 245 -17.15 2.96 16.81
CA ILE A 245 -17.53 4.34 17.17
C ILE A 245 -18.83 4.72 16.44
N GLY A 246 -18.95 4.40 15.15
CA GLY A 246 -20.19 4.61 14.40
C GLY A 246 -21.39 3.87 15.01
N PHE A 247 -21.25 2.59 15.34
CA PHE A 247 -22.31 1.80 15.97
C PHE A 247 -22.69 2.29 17.37
N SER A 248 -21.75 2.87 18.13
CA SER A 248 -22.03 3.40 19.47
C SER A 248 -22.69 4.78 19.46
N VAL A 249 -22.50 5.57 18.39
CA VAL A 249 -23.11 6.90 18.22
C VAL A 249 -24.45 6.83 17.50
N VAL A 250 -24.60 5.94 16.52
CA VAL A 250 -25.81 5.85 15.69
C VAL A 250 -26.86 4.93 16.31
N ILE A 251 -28.05 5.48 16.55
CA ILE A 251 -29.16 4.76 17.18
C ILE A 251 -29.77 3.73 16.22
N HIS A 252 -29.95 4.09 14.95
CA HIS A 252 -30.52 3.20 13.93
C HIS A 252 -29.44 2.67 13.00
N SER A 253 -29.24 1.35 12.99
CA SER A 253 -28.17 0.69 12.22
C SER A 253 -28.27 0.91 10.71
N ASP A 254 -29.46 1.20 10.19
CA ASP A 254 -29.71 1.50 8.78
C ASP A 254 -29.10 2.85 8.31
N LEU A 255 -28.83 3.77 9.24
CA LEU A 255 -28.21 5.07 8.96
C LEU A 255 -26.67 5.01 8.89
N ILE A 256 -26.05 3.94 9.39
CA ILE A 256 -24.58 3.82 9.47
C ILE A 256 -23.96 3.84 8.08
N GLY A 257 -24.58 3.17 7.11
CA GLY A 257 -24.13 3.21 5.71
C GLY A 257 -24.07 4.62 5.15
N LYS A 258 -25.04 5.49 5.49
CA LYS A 258 -25.05 6.90 5.05
C LYS A 258 -23.93 7.73 5.70
N GLN A 259 -23.50 7.37 6.90
CA GLN A 259 -22.34 8.01 7.55
C GLN A 259 -21.03 7.54 6.91
N ARG A 260 -20.95 6.24 6.59
CA ARG A 260 -19.75 5.60 6.04
C ARG A 260 -19.33 6.16 4.67
N VAL A 261 -20.29 6.54 3.82
CA VAL A 261 -20.05 7.16 2.50
C VAL A 261 -19.08 8.35 2.56
N TRP A 262 -19.12 9.13 3.63
CA TRP A 262 -18.19 10.27 3.81
C TRP A 262 -16.73 9.82 3.92
N GLY A 263 -16.47 8.60 4.40
CA GLY A 263 -15.13 8.03 4.41
C GLY A 263 -14.62 7.74 2.99
N THR A 264 -15.44 7.13 2.14
CA THR A 264 -15.09 6.86 0.74
C THR A 264 -14.78 8.15 -0.02
N ILE A 265 -15.58 9.20 0.19
CA ILE A 265 -15.34 10.54 -0.39
C ILE A 265 -14.01 11.12 0.09
N GLY A 266 -13.72 11.04 1.40
CA GLY A 266 -12.45 11.50 1.96
C GLY A 266 -11.25 10.77 1.38
N PHE A 267 -11.32 9.44 1.26
CA PHE A 267 -10.26 8.62 0.69
C PHE A 267 -9.90 9.05 -0.74
N GLY A 268 -10.89 9.08 -1.64
CA GLY A 268 -10.64 9.39 -3.05
C GLY A 268 -10.18 10.83 -3.30
N THR A 269 -10.77 11.79 -2.58
CA THR A 269 -10.41 13.20 -2.74
C THR A 269 -8.98 13.47 -2.27
N ILE A 270 -8.60 13.01 -1.09
CA ILE A 270 -7.26 13.27 -0.56
C ILE A 270 -6.19 12.47 -1.30
N ALA A 271 -6.46 11.24 -1.73
CA ALA A 271 -5.53 10.48 -2.58
C ALA A 271 -5.25 11.20 -3.92
N PHE A 272 -6.25 11.82 -4.52
CA PHE A 272 -6.09 12.63 -5.71
C PHE A 272 -5.26 13.90 -5.44
N PHE A 273 -5.61 14.67 -4.42
CA PHE A 273 -4.90 15.91 -4.09
C PHE A 273 -3.47 15.68 -3.65
N SER A 274 -3.19 14.64 -2.85
CA SER A 274 -1.83 14.28 -2.44
C SER A 274 -0.95 13.94 -3.64
N SER A 275 -1.51 13.22 -4.61
CA SER A 275 -0.83 12.91 -5.87
C SER A 275 -0.54 14.15 -6.73
N ARG A 276 -1.42 15.16 -6.72
CA ARG A 276 -1.19 16.44 -7.39
C ARG A 276 -0.12 17.27 -6.69
N LEU A 277 -0.16 17.32 -5.37
CA LEU A 277 0.88 17.99 -4.57
C LEU A 277 2.25 17.36 -4.81
N TYR A 278 2.32 16.03 -4.88
CA TYR A 278 3.54 15.33 -5.27
C TYR A 278 4.07 15.78 -6.64
N SER A 279 3.20 16.00 -7.64
CA SER A 279 3.65 16.46 -8.96
C SER A 279 4.34 17.83 -8.95
N VAL A 280 4.02 18.68 -7.96
CA VAL A 280 4.62 20.00 -7.78
C VAL A 280 5.91 19.92 -6.96
N PHE A 281 5.89 19.22 -5.82
CA PHE A 281 7.01 19.17 -4.88
C PHE A 281 8.03 18.06 -5.19
N LYS A 282 7.66 17.06 -6.01
CA LYS A 282 8.46 15.87 -6.36
C LYS A 282 9.08 15.16 -5.14
N SER A 283 8.33 15.10 -4.04
CA SER A 283 8.82 14.62 -2.76
C SER A 283 7.80 13.72 -2.07
N GLU A 284 8.25 12.54 -1.63
CA GLU A 284 7.43 11.58 -0.89
C GLU A 284 6.97 12.15 0.46
N TYR A 285 7.65 13.18 0.99
CA TYR A 285 7.28 13.85 2.24
C TYR A 285 5.91 14.52 2.19
N VAL A 286 5.38 14.81 0.99
CA VAL A 286 4.03 15.36 0.81
C VAL A 286 2.98 14.43 1.45
N TYR A 287 3.08 13.13 1.21
CA TYR A 287 2.09 12.16 1.67
C TYR A 287 2.08 12.03 3.19
N ILE A 288 3.26 11.96 3.83
CA ILE A 288 3.35 11.86 5.29
C ILE A 288 2.92 13.16 5.98
N CYS A 289 3.27 14.33 5.44
CA CYS A 289 2.81 15.61 5.99
C CYS A 289 1.28 15.72 5.94
N MET A 290 0.66 15.36 4.82
CA MET A 290 -0.80 15.33 4.70
C MET A 290 -1.44 14.32 5.67
N PHE A 291 -0.87 13.12 5.76
CA PHE A 291 -1.33 12.09 6.70
C PHE A 291 -1.31 12.63 8.14
N ILE A 292 -0.21 13.22 8.59
CA ILE A 292 -0.05 13.71 9.96
C ILE A 292 -1.06 14.83 10.25
N ILE A 293 -1.17 15.82 9.38
CA ILE A 293 -2.10 16.94 9.55
C ILE A 293 -3.53 16.42 9.69
N ILE A 294 -3.97 15.55 8.79
CA ILE A 294 -5.33 15.02 8.77
C ILE A 294 -5.57 14.07 9.95
N ALA A 295 -4.58 13.27 10.34
CA ALA A 295 -4.68 12.37 11.49
C ALA A 295 -4.79 13.15 12.82
N ILE A 296 -4.02 14.23 13.00
CA ILE A 296 -4.15 15.13 14.16
C ILE A 296 -5.55 15.76 14.18
N LEU A 297 -6.03 16.27 13.05
CA LEU A 297 -7.41 16.80 12.94
C LEU A 297 -8.45 15.72 13.27
N THR A 298 -8.23 14.47 12.86
CA THR A 298 -9.09 13.34 13.19
C THR A 298 -9.13 13.10 14.71
N ILE A 299 -7.97 13.10 15.39
CA ILE A 299 -7.89 12.94 16.86
C ILE A 299 -8.68 14.05 17.56
N ILE A 300 -8.50 15.30 17.12
CA ILE A 300 -9.21 16.47 17.68
C ILE A 300 -10.72 16.28 17.52
N VAL A 301 -11.21 16.01 16.31
CA VAL A 301 -12.65 15.83 16.05
C VAL A 301 -13.22 14.65 16.83
N THR A 302 -12.52 13.52 16.85
CA THR A 302 -12.97 12.30 17.55
C THR A 302 -13.09 12.52 19.06
N SER A 303 -12.21 13.35 19.63
CA SER A 303 -12.26 13.72 21.05
C SER A 303 -13.51 14.51 21.45
N PHE A 304 -14.15 15.20 20.51
CA PHE A 304 -15.41 15.92 20.75
C PHE A 304 -16.67 15.05 20.56
N ILE A 305 -16.52 13.81 20.08
CA ILE A 305 -17.65 12.89 19.98
C ILE A 305 -18.02 12.44 21.39
N SER A 306 -19.24 12.75 21.84
CA SER A 306 -19.75 12.21 23.10
C SER A 306 -20.42 10.87 22.83
N LEU A 307 -19.91 9.80 23.44
CA LEU A 307 -20.59 8.51 23.40
C LEU A 307 -21.78 8.55 24.34
N LYS A 308 -23.00 8.37 23.80
CA LYS A 308 -24.18 8.21 24.64
C LYS A 308 -24.06 6.87 25.36
N LYS A 309 -24.15 6.90 26.69
CA LYS A 309 -24.15 5.70 27.54
C LYS A 309 -25.48 4.97 27.32
N ASN A 310 -25.57 4.14 26.28
CA ASN A 310 -26.80 3.42 25.97
C ASN A 310 -26.97 2.24 26.95
N GLU A 311 -28.07 2.23 27.71
CA GLU A 311 -28.47 1.10 28.56
C GLU A 311 -28.88 -0.15 27.74
N ASP A 312 -29.24 0.02 26.46
CA ASP A 312 -29.58 -1.09 25.57
C ASP A 312 -28.35 -1.88 25.09
N SER A 313 -27.17 -1.26 24.98
CA SER A 313 -25.92 -2.02 24.76
C SER A 313 -25.58 -2.88 25.99
N MET A 314 -26.08 -2.50 27.17
CA MET A 314 -25.95 -3.27 28.41
C MET A 314 -26.80 -4.56 28.41
N LYS A 315 -27.91 -4.62 27.66
CA LYS A 315 -28.67 -5.86 27.44
C LYS A 315 -28.04 -6.76 26.37
N ARG A 316 -27.40 -6.19 25.34
CA ARG A 316 -26.67 -6.94 24.31
C ARG A 316 -25.37 -7.57 24.85
N ASN A 317 -24.64 -6.88 25.72
CA ASN A 317 -23.38 -7.33 26.33
C ASN A 317 -23.53 -8.32 27.50
N LYS A 318 -24.75 -8.63 27.96
CA LYS A 318 -24.98 -9.67 28.97
C LYS A 318 -25.04 -11.09 28.40
N ARG A 319 -24.98 -11.25 27.08
CA ARG A 319 -24.90 -12.57 26.46
C ARG A 319 -23.45 -13.06 26.53
N THR A 320 -23.21 -14.04 27.39
CA THR A 320 -21.93 -14.74 27.50
C THR A 320 -21.49 -15.23 26.12
N PHE A 321 -20.23 -14.95 25.76
CA PHE A 321 -19.60 -15.52 24.58
C PHE A 321 -19.64 -17.05 24.71
N ASN A 322 -20.49 -17.70 23.91
CA ASN A 322 -20.64 -19.15 23.97
C ASN A 322 -19.81 -19.78 22.85
N LEU A 323 -18.61 -20.26 23.18
CA LEU A 323 -17.69 -20.90 22.24
C LEU A 323 -18.34 -22.10 21.53
N LEU A 324 -19.23 -22.84 22.21
CA LEU A 324 -19.98 -23.94 21.60
C LEU A 324 -20.96 -23.45 20.52
N ALA A 325 -21.60 -22.30 20.71
CA ALA A 325 -22.50 -21.72 19.71
C ALA A 325 -21.74 -21.24 18.47
N LEU A 326 -20.48 -20.81 18.64
CA LEU A 326 -19.59 -20.45 17.54
C LEU A 326 -19.15 -21.68 16.74
N ILE A 327 -18.75 -22.76 17.43
CA ILE A 327 -18.37 -24.02 16.79
C ILE A 327 -19.56 -24.65 16.05
N SER A 328 -20.77 -24.61 16.62
CA SER A 328 -21.97 -25.08 15.93
C SER A 328 -22.31 -24.23 14.70
N LEU A 329 -22.02 -22.93 14.74
CA LEU A 329 -22.27 -22.00 13.63
C LEU A 329 -21.34 -22.27 12.43
N LEU A 330 -20.08 -22.62 12.67
CA LEU A 330 -19.13 -22.99 11.61
C LEU A 330 -19.41 -24.36 10.99
N ARG A 331 -20.29 -25.17 11.59
CA ARG A 331 -20.70 -26.48 11.09
C ARG A 331 -21.89 -26.42 10.14
N ASP A 332 -22.51 -25.26 10.01
CA ASP A 332 -23.60 -25.01 9.07
C ASP A 332 -23.04 -24.90 7.63
N PHE A 333 -23.62 -25.67 6.72
CA PHE A 333 -23.16 -25.74 5.33
C PHE A 333 -23.34 -24.42 4.57
N ASP A 334 -24.41 -23.66 4.86
CA ASP A 334 -24.66 -22.37 4.20
C ASP A 334 -23.65 -21.32 4.64
N ILE A 335 -23.25 -21.37 5.92
CA ILE A 335 -22.21 -20.50 6.47
C ILE A 335 -20.86 -20.90 5.89
N PHE A 336 -20.55 -22.19 5.79
CA PHE A 336 -19.32 -22.66 5.16
C PHE A 336 -19.18 -22.17 3.71
N ILE A 337 -20.24 -22.27 2.89
CA ILE A 337 -20.25 -21.76 1.52
C ILE A 337 -20.03 -20.23 1.51
N PHE A 338 -20.75 -19.50 2.35
CA PHE A 338 -20.61 -18.05 2.45
C PHE A 338 -19.17 -17.64 2.81
N LEU A 339 -18.57 -18.27 3.82
CA LEU A 339 -17.21 -18.00 4.23
C LEU A 339 -16.19 -18.36 3.14
N SER A 340 -16.40 -19.46 2.41
CA SER A 340 -15.57 -19.85 1.26
C SER A 340 -15.60 -18.81 0.14
N ILE A 341 -16.78 -18.26 -0.18
CA ILE A 341 -16.93 -17.17 -1.15
C ILE A 341 -16.16 -15.92 -0.69
N THR A 342 -16.25 -15.56 0.60
CA THR A 342 -15.52 -14.41 1.14
C THR A 342 -14.00 -14.61 1.15
N LEU A 343 -13.53 -15.86 1.29
CA LEU A 343 -12.12 -16.19 1.18
C LEU A 343 -11.59 -15.98 -0.25
N VAL A 344 -12.31 -16.50 -1.26
CA VAL A 344 -11.94 -16.33 -2.68
C VAL A 344 -11.94 -14.85 -3.07
N TRP A 345 -12.88 -14.07 -2.56
CA TRP A 345 -12.84 -12.61 -2.70
C TRP A 345 -11.57 -12.02 -2.09
N GLY A 346 -11.26 -12.39 -0.85
CA GLY A 346 -10.05 -11.93 -0.17
C GLY A 346 -8.78 -12.23 -0.97
N MET A 347 -8.70 -13.39 -1.60
CA MET A 347 -7.59 -13.76 -2.50
C MET A 347 -7.52 -12.84 -3.72
N CYS A 348 -8.64 -12.59 -4.40
CA CYS A 348 -8.68 -11.66 -5.53
C CYS A 348 -8.27 -10.24 -5.11
N TYR A 349 -8.72 -9.79 -3.94
CA TYR A 349 -8.38 -8.48 -3.40
C TYR A 349 -6.90 -8.37 -3.02
N GLY A 350 -6.36 -9.42 -2.38
CA GLY A 350 -4.97 -9.55 -1.94
C GLY A 350 -3.98 -9.51 -3.08
N CYS A 351 -4.24 -10.21 -4.19
CA CYS A 351 -3.37 -10.18 -5.37
C CYS A 351 -3.33 -8.81 -6.05
N MET A 352 -4.37 -7.98 -5.87
CA MET A 352 -4.55 -6.75 -6.63
C MET A 352 -4.00 -5.51 -5.92
N TYR A 353 -4.46 -5.24 -4.69
CA TYR A 353 -4.25 -3.96 -4.02
C TYR A 353 -2.78 -3.63 -3.68
N PRO A 354 -1.96 -4.58 -3.16
CA PRO A 354 -0.58 -4.30 -2.82
C PRO A 354 0.31 -4.04 -4.05
N PHE A 355 -0.04 -4.65 -5.19
CA PHE A 355 0.85 -4.75 -6.36
C PHE A 355 0.44 -3.88 -7.55
N VAL A 356 -0.84 -3.54 -7.72
CA VAL A 356 -1.27 -2.74 -8.88
C VAL A 356 -0.56 -1.39 -8.95
N TYR A 357 -0.33 -0.73 -7.81
CA TYR A 357 0.39 0.54 -7.75
C TYR A 357 1.90 0.39 -8.00
N LEU A 358 2.49 -0.72 -7.52
CA LEU A 358 3.88 -1.08 -7.79
C LEU A 358 4.11 -1.36 -9.29
N TYR A 359 3.14 -2.00 -9.94
CA TYR A 359 3.15 -2.31 -11.37
C TYR A 359 3.01 -1.05 -12.24
N ILE A 360 2.10 -0.13 -11.87
CA ILE A 360 1.96 1.16 -12.57
C ILE A 360 3.24 2.01 -12.45
N ASP A 361 3.92 1.96 -11.31
CA ASP A 361 5.23 2.60 -11.16
C ASP A 361 6.27 1.98 -12.10
N GLU A 362 6.22 0.68 -12.37
CA GLU A 362 7.14 0.01 -13.29
C GLU A 362 6.87 0.39 -14.76
N ILE A 363 5.61 0.40 -15.20
CA ILE A 363 5.26 0.71 -16.60
C ILE A 363 5.31 2.22 -16.90
N ALA A 364 4.87 3.04 -15.96
CA ALA A 364 4.62 4.47 -16.17
C ALA A 364 5.22 5.35 -15.07
N PRO A 365 6.53 5.24 -14.79
CA PRO A 365 7.14 5.78 -13.59
C PRO A 365 6.90 7.28 -13.40
N CYS A 366 7.05 8.05 -14.48
CA CYS A 366 6.87 9.50 -14.55
C CYS A 366 5.48 9.99 -14.16
N GLN A 367 4.46 9.19 -14.52
CA GLN A 367 3.06 9.56 -14.40
C GLN A 367 2.36 8.73 -13.32
N SER A 368 3.06 7.76 -12.72
CA SER A 368 2.53 6.77 -11.81
C SER A 368 1.73 7.39 -10.67
N ARG A 369 2.29 8.42 -10.01
CA ARG A 369 1.60 9.10 -8.89
C ARG A 369 0.30 9.77 -9.35
N SER A 370 0.34 10.42 -10.51
CA SER A 370 -0.85 11.04 -11.13
C SER A 370 -1.93 10.02 -11.46
N ILE A 371 -1.53 8.87 -12.00
CA ILE A 371 -2.44 7.75 -12.35
C ILE A 371 -3.05 7.16 -11.08
N ILE A 372 -2.24 6.88 -10.05
CA ILE A 372 -2.70 6.33 -8.75
C ILE A 372 -3.71 7.26 -8.08
N GLY A 373 -3.48 8.58 -8.11
CA GLY A 373 -4.42 9.57 -7.60
C GLY A 373 -5.77 9.56 -8.33
N TRP A 374 -5.75 9.50 -9.67
CA TRP A 374 -6.98 9.38 -10.46
C TRP A 374 -7.70 8.05 -10.23
N MET A 375 -6.96 6.94 -10.17
CA MET A 375 -7.50 5.62 -9.87
C MET A 375 -8.24 5.62 -8.53
N SER A 376 -7.62 6.17 -7.49
CA SER A 376 -8.22 6.25 -6.15
C SER A 376 -9.50 7.08 -6.14
N LEU A 377 -9.55 8.18 -6.91
CA LEU A 377 -10.74 9.02 -7.04
C LEU A 377 -11.87 8.31 -7.79
N VAL A 378 -11.56 7.66 -8.92
CA VAL A 378 -12.55 6.91 -9.71
C VAL A 378 -13.09 5.72 -8.94
N ALA A 379 -12.22 4.99 -8.23
CA ALA A 379 -12.62 3.93 -7.32
C ALA A 379 -13.61 4.46 -6.27
N ALA A 380 -13.28 5.56 -5.58
CA ALA A 380 -14.16 6.17 -4.59
C ALA A 380 -15.52 6.61 -5.18
N LEU A 381 -15.53 7.26 -6.35
CA LEU A 381 -16.77 7.66 -7.03
C LEU A 381 -17.64 6.45 -7.39
N SER A 382 -17.01 5.39 -7.90
CA SER A 382 -17.69 4.15 -8.25
C SER A 382 -18.27 3.45 -7.01
N GLU A 383 -17.56 3.46 -5.88
CA GLU A 383 -18.01 2.90 -4.61
C GLU A 383 -19.19 3.69 -4.04
N VAL A 384 -19.14 5.03 -4.04
CA VAL A 384 -20.27 5.86 -3.60
C VAL A 384 -21.52 5.56 -4.42
N PHE A 385 -21.38 5.44 -5.74
CA PHE A 385 -22.49 5.08 -6.62
C PHE A 385 -23.01 3.66 -6.34
N ALA A 386 -22.11 2.70 -6.13
CA ALA A 386 -22.47 1.33 -5.76
C ALA A 386 -23.25 1.26 -4.45
N LEU A 387 -22.78 1.93 -3.39
CA LEU A 387 -23.45 1.94 -2.09
C LEU A 387 -24.87 2.50 -2.14
N TYR A 388 -25.12 3.47 -3.04
CA TYR A 388 -26.45 4.02 -3.24
C TYR A 388 -27.42 3.02 -3.91
N ILE A 389 -26.95 2.30 -4.95
CA ILE A 389 -27.80 1.41 -5.75
C ILE A 389 -27.80 -0.05 -5.27
N ALA A 390 -26.87 -0.44 -4.39
CA ALA A 390 -26.64 -1.82 -3.96
C ALA A 390 -27.93 -2.53 -3.53
N ARG A 391 -28.73 -1.91 -2.66
CA ARG A 391 -29.97 -2.52 -2.16
C ARG A 391 -30.98 -2.79 -3.28
N ARG A 392 -31.05 -1.92 -4.29
CA ARG A 392 -31.94 -2.11 -5.45
C ARG A 392 -31.45 -3.26 -6.32
N MET A 393 -30.14 -3.33 -6.58
CA MET A 393 -29.54 -4.42 -7.34
C MET A 393 -29.72 -5.77 -6.64
N LEU A 394 -29.42 -5.85 -5.34
CA LEU A 394 -29.53 -7.08 -4.57
C LEU A 394 -30.99 -7.58 -4.47
N LYS A 395 -31.97 -6.68 -4.43
CA LYS A 395 -33.39 -7.05 -4.52
C LYS A 395 -33.81 -7.55 -5.90
N PHE A 396 -33.24 -6.98 -6.96
CA PHE A 396 -33.60 -7.30 -8.34
C PHE A 396 -32.94 -8.59 -8.84
N PHE A 397 -31.63 -8.73 -8.66
CA PHE A 397 -30.85 -9.89 -9.11
C PHE A 397 -30.81 -11.03 -8.08
N GLY A 398 -31.05 -10.73 -6.80
CA GLY A 398 -30.84 -11.69 -5.71
C GLY A 398 -29.35 -11.87 -5.37
N THR A 399 -29.07 -12.52 -4.23
CA THR A 399 -27.70 -12.70 -3.71
C THR A 399 -26.82 -13.53 -4.65
N ASN A 400 -27.30 -14.67 -5.14
CA ASN A 400 -26.48 -15.63 -5.89
C ASN A 400 -26.02 -15.06 -7.24
N LEU A 401 -26.94 -14.47 -8.01
CA LEU A 401 -26.60 -13.85 -9.29
C LEU A 401 -25.68 -12.63 -9.08
N SER A 402 -25.90 -11.86 -8.01
CA SER A 402 -25.01 -10.75 -7.66
C SER A 402 -23.59 -11.22 -7.37
N SER A 403 -23.41 -12.35 -6.66
CA SER A 403 -22.10 -12.97 -6.46
C SER A 403 -21.42 -13.34 -7.79
N ILE A 404 -22.15 -13.92 -8.74
CA ILE A 404 -21.62 -14.28 -10.07
C ILE A 404 -21.17 -13.02 -10.81
N ILE A 405 -21.98 -11.96 -10.81
CA ILE A 405 -21.64 -10.67 -11.45
C ILE A 405 -20.35 -10.08 -10.84
N ILE A 406 -20.20 -10.16 -9.52
CA ILE A 406 -18.99 -9.68 -8.83
C ILE A 406 -17.75 -10.46 -9.26
N PHE A 407 -17.79 -11.79 -9.30
CA PHE A 407 -16.64 -12.58 -9.75
C PHE A 407 -16.33 -12.39 -11.23
N LEU A 408 -17.35 -12.22 -12.07
CA LEU A 408 -17.16 -11.85 -13.47
C LEU A 408 -16.46 -10.49 -13.60
N ALA A 409 -16.83 -9.50 -12.77
CA ALA A 409 -16.18 -8.21 -12.73
C ALA A 409 -14.71 -8.30 -12.28
N PHE A 410 -14.36 -9.21 -11.35
CA PHE A 410 -12.96 -9.53 -11.05
C PHE A 410 -12.23 -10.12 -12.25
N SER A 411 -12.82 -11.10 -12.95
CA SER A 411 -12.22 -11.71 -14.15
C SER A 411 -11.97 -10.69 -15.26
N ILE A 412 -12.95 -9.82 -15.53
CA ILE A 412 -12.81 -8.72 -16.49
C ILE A 412 -11.70 -7.76 -16.04
N ARG A 413 -11.61 -7.48 -14.74
CA ARG A 413 -10.59 -6.59 -14.19
C ARG A 413 -9.17 -7.13 -14.37
N PHE A 414 -8.95 -8.40 -14.02
CA PHE A 414 -7.66 -9.06 -14.20
C PHE A 414 -7.28 -9.21 -15.67
N GLY A 415 -8.24 -9.65 -16.52
CA GLY A 415 -8.03 -9.72 -17.96
C GLY A 415 -7.71 -8.35 -18.54
N GLY A 416 -8.40 -7.30 -18.10
CA GLY A 416 -8.13 -5.93 -18.51
C GLY A 416 -6.71 -5.50 -18.15
N TYR A 417 -6.25 -5.72 -16.91
CA TYR A 417 -4.87 -5.39 -16.53
C TYR A 417 -3.82 -6.08 -17.40
N TYR A 418 -4.07 -7.31 -17.87
CA TYR A 418 -3.16 -8.02 -18.78
C TYR A 418 -3.09 -7.38 -20.18
N PHE A 419 -4.20 -6.87 -20.71
CA PHE A 419 -4.26 -6.27 -22.05
C PHE A 419 -3.92 -4.77 -22.11
N ILE A 420 -3.73 -4.11 -20.96
CA ILE A 420 -3.41 -2.68 -20.94
C ILE A 420 -2.00 -2.45 -21.46
N GLN A 421 -1.91 -1.77 -22.59
CA GLN A 421 -0.66 -1.25 -23.14
C GLN A 421 -0.41 0.20 -22.72
N GLN A 422 -1.48 1.00 -22.65
CA GLN A 422 -1.40 2.42 -22.27
C GLN A 422 -1.78 2.63 -20.80
N PRO A 423 -0.91 3.19 -19.95
CA PRO A 423 -1.09 3.27 -18.49
C PRO A 423 -2.37 3.96 -18.01
N TYR A 424 -2.95 4.86 -18.79
CA TYR A 424 -4.16 5.57 -18.39
C TYR A 424 -5.40 4.66 -18.35
N PHE A 425 -5.40 3.53 -19.06
CA PHE A 425 -6.53 2.58 -19.02
C PHE A 425 -6.67 1.87 -17.66
N PHE A 426 -5.67 1.91 -16.79
CA PHE A 426 -5.84 1.44 -15.40
C PHE A 426 -6.95 2.21 -14.67
N ILE A 427 -7.11 3.50 -14.96
CA ILE A 427 -8.16 4.35 -14.39
C ILE A 427 -9.56 3.84 -14.81
N LEU A 428 -9.72 3.40 -16.06
CA LEU A 428 -10.98 2.84 -16.55
C LEU A 428 -11.31 1.53 -15.83
N MET A 429 -10.32 0.66 -15.62
CA MET A 429 -10.53 -0.60 -14.90
C MET A 429 -10.93 -0.40 -13.44
N GLU A 430 -10.57 0.73 -12.83
CA GLU A 430 -11.04 1.08 -11.48
C GLU A 430 -12.55 1.29 -11.38
N THR A 431 -13.26 1.56 -12.48
CA THR A 431 -14.73 1.63 -12.44
C THR A 431 -15.37 0.32 -11.98
N MET A 432 -14.70 -0.83 -12.19
CA MET A 432 -15.14 -2.14 -11.71
C MET A 432 -15.07 -2.27 -10.19
N HIS A 433 -14.43 -1.33 -9.49
CA HIS A 433 -14.47 -1.23 -8.03
C HIS A 433 -15.90 -1.06 -7.50
N PHE A 434 -16.81 -0.53 -8.33
CA PHE A 434 -18.26 -0.54 -8.12
C PHE A 434 -18.74 -1.94 -7.67
N PHE A 435 -18.38 -2.99 -8.42
CA PHE A 435 -18.77 -4.37 -8.11
C PHE A 435 -17.86 -5.00 -7.06
N ASN A 436 -16.55 -4.90 -7.28
CA ASN A 436 -15.52 -5.64 -6.53
C ASN A 436 -15.40 -5.21 -5.06
N PHE A 437 -15.90 -4.03 -4.72
CA PHE A 437 -15.91 -3.54 -3.34
C PHE A 437 -17.27 -2.96 -2.96
N GLY A 438 -17.82 -2.03 -3.75
CA GLY A 438 -19.05 -1.32 -3.38
C GLY A 438 -20.28 -2.22 -3.19
N ILE A 439 -20.67 -2.98 -4.23
CA ILE A 439 -21.80 -3.92 -4.15
C ILE A 439 -21.48 -5.09 -3.21
N LEU A 440 -20.27 -5.64 -3.33
CA LEU A 440 -19.83 -6.78 -2.54
C LEU A 440 -19.85 -6.52 -1.03
N TYR A 441 -19.44 -5.34 -0.60
CA TYR A 441 -19.46 -4.95 0.82
C TYR A 441 -20.87 -5.01 1.40
N VAL A 442 -21.87 -4.54 0.65
CA VAL A 442 -23.29 -4.60 1.07
C VAL A 442 -23.83 -6.02 1.01
N LEU A 443 -23.44 -6.81 -0.01
CA LEU A 443 -23.82 -8.21 -0.14
C LEU A 443 -23.38 -9.03 1.07
N ILE A 444 -22.13 -8.86 1.52
CA ILE A 444 -21.57 -9.59 2.67
C ILE A 444 -22.32 -9.23 3.94
N ALA A 445 -22.53 -7.94 4.20
CA ALA A 445 -23.28 -7.49 5.36
C ALA A 445 -24.70 -8.08 5.39
N GLN A 446 -25.43 -8.00 4.27
CA GLN A 446 -26.79 -8.54 4.17
C GLN A 446 -26.85 -10.06 4.28
N LYS A 447 -25.92 -10.77 3.63
CA LYS A 447 -25.91 -12.23 3.65
C LYS A 447 -25.56 -12.73 5.05
N ALA A 448 -24.56 -12.13 5.71
CA ALA A 448 -24.22 -12.43 7.10
C ALA A 448 -25.40 -12.14 8.05
N ASP A 449 -26.11 -11.02 7.88
CA ASP A 449 -27.34 -10.73 8.64
C ASP A 449 -28.43 -11.79 8.44
N SER A 450 -28.58 -12.30 7.21
CA SER A 450 -29.67 -13.25 6.87
C SER A 450 -29.45 -14.68 7.35
N ILE A 451 -28.20 -15.15 7.39
CA ILE A 451 -27.88 -16.54 7.76
C ILE A 451 -27.41 -16.66 9.21
N ALA A 452 -27.08 -15.54 9.88
CA ALA A 452 -26.64 -15.60 11.26
C ALA A 452 -27.79 -15.97 12.21
N PRO A 453 -27.55 -16.88 13.18
CA PRO A 453 -28.49 -17.14 14.25
C PRO A 453 -28.81 -15.87 15.06
N SER A 454 -29.96 -15.85 15.71
CA SER A 454 -30.48 -14.66 16.42
C SER A 454 -29.49 -14.09 17.43
N GLY A 455 -28.87 -12.97 17.08
CA GLY A 455 -27.90 -12.26 17.92
C GLY A 455 -26.42 -12.55 17.62
N LEU A 456 -26.11 -13.33 16.58
CA LEU A 456 -24.72 -13.62 16.14
C LEU A 456 -24.34 -12.92 14.82
N SER A 457 -25.19 -12.06 14.26
CA SER A 457 -24.88 -11.39 12.98
C SER A 457 -23.58 -10.59 13.00
N GLY A 458 -23.37 -9.76 14.03
CA GLY A 458 -22.13 -8.98 14.15
C GLY A 458 -20.89 -9.87 14.23
N THR A 459 -21.00 -11.04 14.90
CA THR A 459 -19.92 -12.03 14.96
C THR A 459 -19.64 -12.64 13.59
N LEU A 460 -20.67 -13.04 12.85
CA LEU A 460 -20.51 -13.62 11.52
C LEU A 460 -19.96 -12.59 10.51
N GLN A 461 -20.40 -11.34 10.57
CA GLN A 461 -19.83 -10.24 9.79
C GLN A 461 -18.35 -10.03 10.11
N GLY A 462 -17.97 -10.07 11.39
CA GLY A 462 -16.58 -9.97 11.83
C GLY A 462 -15.72 -11.13 11.32
N ILE A 463 -16.22 -12.37 11.37
CA ILE A 463 -15.53 -13.55 10.85
C ILE A 463 -15.35 -13.45 9.33
N ALA A 464 -16.41 -13.11 8.60
CA ALA A 464 -16.35 -12.92 7.15
C ALA A 464 -15.33 -11.84 6.74
N HIS A 465 -15.30 -10.71 7.46
CA HIS A 465 -14.33 -9.65 7.23
C HIS A 465 -12.89 -10.09 7.57
N GLY A 466 -12.69 -10.83 8.66
CA GLY A 466 -11.39 -11.37 9.03
C GLY A 466 -10.87 -12.43 8.05
N ILE A 467 -11.77 -13.23 7.47
CA ILE A 467 -11.44 -14.17 6.40
C ILE A 467 -11.10 -13.43 5.11
N SER A 468 -11.86 -12.42 4.72
CA SER A 468 -11.61 -11.74 3.45
C SER A 468 -10.40 -10.80 3.47
N HIS A 469 -10.27 -9.96 4.50
CA HIS A 469 -9.18 -8.97 4.60
C HIS A 469 -7.95 -9.48 5.37
N GLY A 470 -8.08 -10.60 6.07
CA GLY A 470 -6.99 -11.33 6.72
C GLY A 470 -6.57 -12.56 5.91
N LEU A 471 -7.14 -13.74 6.22
CA LEU A 471 -6.68 -15.00 5.61
C LEU A 471 -6.68 -15.01 4.08
N GLY A 472 -7.68 -14.39 3.44
CA GLY A 472 -7.81 -14.34 2.00
C GLY A 472 -6.76 -13.45 1.34
N THR A 473 -6.32 -12.37 1.99
CA THR A 473 -5.25 -11.52 1.44
C THR A 473 -3.85 -12.09 1.63
N LEU A 474 -3.71 -13.27 2.25
CA LEU A 474 -2.45 -14.02 2.25
C LEU A 474 -2.11 -14.39 0.81
N ASP A 475 -1.15 -13.67 0.25
CA ASP A 475 -0.75 -13.81 -1.14
C ASP A 475 0.18 -15.02 -1.34
N LEU A 476 -0.31 -16.22 -0.99
CA LEU A 476 0.38 -17.49 -1.16
C LEU A 476 0.80 -17.70 -2.62
N PHE A 477 0.10 -17.09 -3.58
CA PHE A 477 0.39 -17.21 -5.00
C PHE A 477 1.71 -16.54 -5.39
N TYR A 478 1.99 -15.33 -4.88
CA TYR A 478 3.28 -14.67 -5.12
C TYR A 478 4.43 -15.43 -4.45
N LEU A 479 4.22 -16.00 -3.27
CA LEU A 479 5.17 -16.90 -2.61
C LEU A 479 5.46 -18.12 -3.49
N LEU A 480 4.43 -18.77 -4.03
CA LEU A 480 4.57 -19.96 -4.89
C LEU A 480 5.27 -19.65 -6.22
N LEU A 481 4.98 -18.48 -6.83
CA LEU A 481 5.66 -18.03 -8.05
C LEU A 481 7.14 -17.75 -7.80
N ASN A 482 7.45 -17.05 -6.70
CA ASN A 482 8.81 -16.68 -6.37
C ASN A 482 9.63 -17.90 -5.88
N ILE A 483 9.01 -18.84 -5.17
CA ILE A 483 9.61 -20.15 -4.87
C ILE A 483 9.88 -20.91 -6.18
N LYS A 484 8.96 -20.89 -7.15
CA LYS A 484 9.12 -21.56 -8.44
C LYS A 484 10.20 -20.91 -9.33
N GLU A 485 10.31 -19.59 -9.35
CA GLU A 485 11.40 -18.89 -10.05
C GLU A 485 12.75 -19.15 -9.39
N ASN A 486 12.83 -19.14 -8.06
CA ASN A 486 14.07 -19.50 -7.34
C ASN A 486 14.44 -20.99 -7.48
N LEU A 487 13.46 -21.89 -7.63
CA LEU A 487 13.71 -23.30 -7.91
C LEU A 487 14.13 -23.56 -9.36
N LYS A 488 13.67 -22.74 -10.34
CA LYS A 488 14.15 -22.83 -11.73
C LYS A 488 15.61 -22.43 -11.91
N ILE A 489 16.21 -21.75 -10.92
CA ILE A 489 17.65 -21.46 -10.90
C ILE A 489 18.46 -22.68 -10.41
N GLN A 490 17.81 -23.74 -9.90
CA GLN A 490 18.48 -24.97 -9.44
C GLN A 490 18.48 -26.14 -10.44
N ASP A 491 17.84 -26.02 -11.61
CA ASP A 491 17.96 -27.03 -12.65
C ASP A 491 19.15 -26.70 -13.57
N VAL A 492 20.34 -27.15 -13.14
CA VAL A 492 21.54 -27.39 -13.97
C VAL A 492 21.78 -28.91 -13.93
N PRO A 493 21.86 -29.59 -15.08
CA PRO A 493 23.11 -29.63 -15.85
C PRO A 493 23.02 -28.93 -17.21
#